data_AF-A0A0F3GT54-F1
#
_entry.id   AF-A0A0F3GT54-F1
#
_cell.length_a   1.000
_cell.length_b   1.000
_cell.length_c   1.000
_cell.angle_alpha   90.00
_cell.angle_beta   90.00
_cell.angle_gamma   90.00
#
_symmetry.space_group_name_H-M   'P 1'
#
loop_
_entity.id
_entity.type
_entity.pdbx_description
1 polymer ?
#
loop_
_entity_poly.entity_id
_entity_poly.type
_entity_poly.pdbx_seq_one_letter_code
_entity_poly.pdbx_strand_id
1 'polypeptide(L)'
;MNEYIHEFVSLLDKPGNGNSKVQAEIRQHVLADILSKVGVLVVVLDLDGNIVYFNQKSELVSGYSLEEIQGECFCKLLLKSE
;
A
#
# COMPACT_ATOMS: atom_id res chain seq x y z
N MET A 1 14.35 -10.89 -6.87
CA MET A 1 13.20 -9.96 -6.88
C MET A 1 11.98 -10.57 -6.17
N ASN A 2 11.74 -11.90 -6.26
CA ASN A 2 10.58 -12.56 -5.61
C ASN A 2 10.65 -12.77 -4.08
N GLU A 3 11.84 -12.87 -3.48
CA GLU A 3 11.94 -13.11 -2.01
C GLU A 3 11.49 -11.91 -1.17
N TYR A 4 11.79 -10.70 -1.61
CA TYR A 4 11.42 -9.48 -0.88
C TYR A 4 9.90 -9.30 -0.84
N ILE A 5 9.17 -9.57 -1.92
CA ILE A 5 7.72 -9.37 -1.99
C ILE A 5 6.98 -10.24 -0.96
N HIS A 6 7.40 -11.48 -0.75
CA HIS A 6 6.75 -12.38 0.22
C HIS A 6 6.92 -11.90 1.68
N GLU A 7 8.11 -11.44 2.04
CA GLU A 7 8.37 -10.90 3.37
C GLU A 7 7.56 -9.60 3.61
N PHE A 8 7.45 -8.76 2.58
CA PHE A 8 6.68 -7.51 2.58
C PHE A 8 5.16 -7.73 2.72
N VAL A 9 4.58 -8.70 1.99
CA VAL A 9 3.15 -9.06 2.15
C VAL A 9 2.89 -9.60 3.56
N SER A 10 3.81 -10.40 4.11
CA SER A 10 3.67 -10.92 5.48
C SER A 10 3.70 -9.83 6.55
N LEU A 11 4.37 -8.69 6.30
CA LEU A 11 4.44 -7.56 7.23
C LEU A 11 3.14 -6.76 7.29
N LEU A 12 2.40 -6.71 6.18
CA LEU A 12 1.09 -6.05 6.10
C LEU A 12 -0.02 -6.93 6.71
N ASP A 13 0.12 -8.25 6.63
CA ASP A 13 -0.95 -9.20 6.93
C ASP A 13 -0.87 -9.82 8.35
N LYS A 14 -0.01 -9.33 9.26
CA LYS A 14 0.02 -9.90 10.62
C LYS A 14 -1.17 -9.40 11.45
N PRO A 15 -2.13 -10.27 11.84
CA PRO A 15 -3.12 -9.90 12.83
C PRO A 15 -2.40 -9.54 14.13
N GLY A 16 -2.76 -8.38 14.68
CA GLY A 16 -2.12 -7.81 15.87
C GLY A 16 -2.18 -8.76 17.06
N ASN A 17 -1.12 -9.55 17.26
CA ASN A 17 -0.94 -10.29 18.49
C ASN A 17 -0.46 -9.30 19.56
N GLY A 18 -1.41 -8.77 20.36
CA GLY A 18 -1.26 -8.34 21.76
C GLY A 18 -0.15 -7.33 22.14
N ASN A 19 0.70 -6.90 21.21
CA ASN A 19 1.86 -6.06 21.50
C ASN A 19 1.42 -4.60 21.47
N SER A 20 1.56 -3.95 22.63
CA SER A 20 1.29 -2.55 22.96
C SER A 20 1.10 -1.64 21.74
N LYS A 21 -0.01 -0.88 21.69
CA LYS A 21 -0.40 0.08 20.63
C LYS A 21 0.78 0.85 20.00
N VAL A 22 1.74 1.26 20.83
CA VAL A 22 3.01 1.91 20.45
C VAL A 22 3.83 1.09 19.44
N GLN A 23 3.95 -0.23 19.60
CA GLN A 23 4.65 -1.08 18.63
C GLN A 23 3.91 -1.21 17.30
N ALA A 24 2.57 -1.19 17.30
CA ALA A 24 1.81 -1.20 16.06
C ALA A 24 2.01 0.11 15.29
N GLU A 25 1.98 1.24 16.00
CA GLU A 25 2.22 2.58 15.43
C GLU A 25 3.67 2.71 14.90
N ILE A 26 4.69 2.28 15.65
CA ILE A 26 6.09 2.27 15.19
C ILE A 26 6.23 1.41 13.93
N ARG A 27 5.61 0.21 13.90
CA ARG A 27 5.64 -0.66 12.73
C ARG A 27 4.99 0.00 11.51
N GLN A 28 3.82 0.62 11.67
CA GLN A 28 3.14 1.34 10.60
C GLN A 28 4.01 2.48 10.06
N HIS A 29 4.64 3.26 10.94
CA HIS A 29 5.48 4.38 10.56
C HIS A 29 6.73 3.93 9.78
N VAL A 30 7.42 2.89 10.27
CA VAL A 30 8.59 2.32 9.60
C VAL A 30 8.22 1.74 8.24
N LEU A 31 7.08 1.06 8.13
CA LEU A 31 6.59 0.56 6.84
C LEU A 31 6.30 1.72 5.88
N ALA A 32 5.57 2.75 6.31
CA ALA A 32 5.29 3.91 5.47
C ALA A 32 6.57 4.62 4.97
N ASP A 33 7.58 4.76 5.83
CA ASP A 33 8.88 5.35 5.49
C ASP A 33 9.69 4.51 4.49
N ILE A 34 9.60 3.18 4.58
CA ILE A 34 10.22 2.30 3.60
C ILE A 34 9.45 2.42 2.27
N LEU A 35 8.12 2.31 2.31
CA LEU A 35 7.28 2.37 1.11
C LEU A 35 7.39 3.69 0.35
N SER A 36 7.64 4.81 1.05
CA SER A 36 7.87 6.11 0.40
C SER A 36 9.24 6.19 -0.30
N LYS A 37 10.24 5.42 0.15
CA LYS A 37 11.61 5.45 -0.40
C LYS A 37 11.89 4.38 -1.45
N VAL A 38 11.12 3.29 -1.48
CA VAL A 38 11.32 2.23 -2.48
C VAL A 38 10.86 2.74 -3.85
N GLY A 39 11.73 2.58 -4.87
CA GLY A 39 11.47 3.00 -6.25
C GLY A 39 10.46 2.14 -7.02
N VAL A 40 9.54 1.45 -6.34
CA VAL A 40 8.51 0.59 -6.94
C VAL A 40 7.12 1.15 -6.68
N LEU A 41 6.18 0.84 -7.57
CA LEU A 41 4.76 1.15 -7.33
C LEU A 41 4.24 0.23 -6.23
N VAL A 42 3.59 0.82 -5.23
CA VAL A 42 2.91 0.11 -4.15
C VAL A 42 1.48 0.60 -4.05
N VAL A 43 0.56 -0.36 -4.05
CA VAL A 43 -0.88 -0.18 -3.88
C VAL A 43 -1.37 -1.23 -2.89
N VAL A 44 -2.17 -0.84 -1.91
CA VAL A 44 -2.88 -1.79 -1.03
C VAL A 44 -4.37 -1.67 -1.31
N LEU A 45 -5.02 -2.82 -1.41
CA LEU A 45 -6.45 -2.93 -1.65
C LEU A 45 -7.14 -3.54 -0.43
N ASP A 46 -8.39 -3.16 -0.18
CA ASP A 46 -9.27 -3.94 0.69
C ASP A 46 -9.76 -5.23 -0.01
N LEU A 47 -10.55 -6.04 0.70
CA LEU A 47 -11.08 -7.30 0.17
C LEU A 47 -12.04 -7.12 -1.01
N ASP A 48 -12.63 -5.93 -1.14
CA ASP A 48 -13.52 -5.57 -2.25
C ASP A 48 -12.72 -5.00 -3.44
N GLY A 49 -11.40 -4.90 -3.33
CA GLY A 49 -10.50 -4.41 -4.36
C GLY A 49 -10.41 -2.88 -4.44
N ASN A 50 -10.87 -2.17 -3.41
CA ASN A 50 -10.79 -0.71 -3.34
C ASN A 50 -9.43 -0.27 -2.80
N ILE A 51 -8.91 0.84 -3.31
CA ILE A 51 -7.59 1.35 -2.93
C ILE A 51 -7.66 1.96 -1.52
N VAL A 52 -6.84 1.43 -0.62
CA VAL A 52 -6.68 1.93 0.76
C VAL A 52 -5.31 2.53 1.03
N TYR A 53 -4.32 2.27 0.18
CA TYR A 53 -3.00 2.90 0.23
C TYR A 53 -2.37 3.00 -1.15
N PHE A 54 -1.66 4.10 -1.38
CA PHE A 54 -0.95 4.40 -2.61
C PHE A 54 0.32 5.18 -2.24
N ASN A 55 1.50 4.64 -2.55
CA ASN A 55 2.75 5.34 -2.21
C ASN A 55 3.02 6.49 -3.18
N GLN A 56 3.89 7.42 -2.78
CA GLN A 56 4.31 8.57 -3.61
C GLN A 56 4.83 8.13 -4.99
N LYS A 57 5.50 6.98 -5.09
CA LYS A 57 5.98 6.50 -6.38
C LYS A 57 4.84 6.12 -7.33
N SER A 58 3.77 5.52 -6.81
CA SER A 58 2.56 5.25 -7.57
C SER A 58 1.86 6.54 -8.00
N GLU A 59 1.83 7.57 -7.16
CA GLU A 59 1.28 8.90 -7.54
C GLU A 59 2.06 9.51 -8.70
N LEU A 60 3.40 9.55 -8.59
CA LEU A 60 4.26 10.11 -9.61
C LEU A 60 4.19 9.37 -10.95
N VAL A 61 4.02 8.05 -10.94
CA VAL A 61 4.00 7.25 -12.17
C VAL A 61 2.61 7.23 -12.80
N SER A 62 1.54 7.14 -12.00
CA SER A 62 0.17 7.07 -12.51
C SER A 62 -0.42 8.45 -12.83
N GLY A 63 0.05 9.49 -12.15
CA GLY A 63 -0.53 10.84 -12.24
C GLY A 63 -1.73 11.08 -11.31
N TYR A 64 -2.17 10.08 -10.54
CA TYR A 64 -3.25 10.21 -9.57
C TYR A 64 -2.71 10.41 -8.16
N SER A 65 -3.29 11.33 -7.39
CA SER A 65 -3.05 11.37 -5.94
C SER A 65 -3.90 10.31 -5.23
N LEU A 66 -3.46 9.85 -4.06
CA LEU A 66 -4.28 8.94 -3.24
C LEU A 66 -5.65 9.55 -2.96
N GLU A 67 -5.76 10.85 -2.67
CA GLU A 67 -7.04 11.48 -2.34
C GLU A 67 -8.06 11.41 -3.49
N GLU A 68 -7.59 11.37 -4.74
CA GLU A 68 -8.45 11.31 -5.93
C GLU A 68 -9.06 9.92 -6.15
N ILE A 69 -8.37 8.87 -5.69
CA ILE A 69 -8.69 7.47 -6.01
C ILE A 69 -8.95 6.60 -4.79
N GLN A 70 -8.84 7.15 -3.58
CA GLN A 70 -9.08 6.41 -2.34
C GLN A 70 -10.51 5.88 -2.31
N GLY A 71 -10.65 4.58 -2.04
CA GLY A 71 -11.95 3.90 -2.02
C GLY A 71 -12.50 3.53 -3.41
N GLU A 72 -11.83 3.90 -4.50
CA GLU A 72 -12.20 3.44 -5.84
C GLU A 72 -11.61 2.05 -6.11
N CYS A 73 -12.36 1.24 -6.87
CA CYS A 73 -11.91 -0.08 -7.32
C CYS A 73 -10.67 0.05 -8.21
N PHE A 74 -9.59 -0.65 -7.85
CA PHE A 74 -8.33 -0.60 -8.59
C PHE A 74 -8.47 -1.05 -10.05
N CYS A 75 -9.33 -2.04 -10.31
CA CYS A 75 -9.61 -2.50 -11.68
C CYS A 75 -10.18 -1.39 -12.56
N LYS A 76 -10.94 -0.44 -12.00
CA LYS A 76 -11.50 0.70 -12.74
C LYS A 76 -10.42 1.67 -13.20
N LEU A 77 -9.34 1.83 -12.43
CA LEU A 77 -8.18 2.64 -12.85
C LEU A 77 -7.35 1.93 -13.92
N LEU A 78 -7.09 0.63 -13.75
CA LEU A 78 -6.28 -0.13 -14.71
C LEU A 78 -6.98 -0.38 -16.05
N LEU A 79 -8.30 -0.55 -16.03
CA LEU A 79 -9.10 -0.89 -17.20
C LEU A 79 -9.78 0.33 -17.82
N LYS A 80 -9.41 1.54 -17.40
CA LYS A 80 -9.83 2.77 -18.07
C LYS A 80 -9.10 2.88 -19.41
N SER A 81 -9.56 2.12 -20.40
CA SER A 81 -9.22 2.34 -21.81
C SER A 81 -10.03 3.54 -22.31
N GLU A 82 -9.34 4.57 -22.77
CA GLU A 82 -9.95 5.51 -23.73
C GLU A 82 -10.30 4.79 -25.04
#